data_AF-A0A3C0KGK6-F1
#
_entry.id   AF-A0A3C0KGK6-F1
#
_cell.length_a   1.000
_cell.length_b   1.000
_cell.length_c   1.000
_cell.angle_alpha   90.00
_cell.angle_beta   90.00
_cell.angle_gamma   90.00
#
_symmetry.space_group_name_H-M   'P 1'
#
loop_
_entity.id
_entity.type
_entity.pdbx_description
1 polymer ?
#
loop_
_entity_poly.entity_id
_entity_poly.type
_entity_poly.pdbx_seq_one_letter_code
_entity_poly.pdbx_strand_id
1 'polypeptide(L)'
;MPRTLRPRPLLLACTLTAGLAGCNLAPEHRTPPLPVPADITATGSSGAPAVLADQAGLDVAQALQWVQSPPLREVIALALTHNRDLRVAVENIERARAQYGITSASRWPTLNGQLQGSRSRSAAELSSSGQSQVSQQITAQLAFTSYELDLWGRVRNLNEAALQQFLQSEENRRSVQIGLVADVANAWLTLAADQARLQLARDTLSSREKAFDLTRQMHRLGATSGLVLAQNQATVETARGDVAAYTAQVQTDRNALVLLVGGTVPDALLPQADTLYGDDGANGSPTALQNLPVPLPSSVLLGRPDIRSAEHNLRAMAANIGAARAAMFPAISLTASVGSGSREL
;
A
#
# COMPACT_ATOMS: atom_id res chain seq x y z
N MET A 1 66.28 30.02 -16.41
CA MET A 1 65.00 30.33 -17.09
C MET A 1 63.91 29.39 -16.55
N PRO A 2 62.97 29.84 -15.72
CA PRO A 2 61.85 29.00 -15.31
C PRO A 2 60.67 29.22 -16.28
N ARG A 3 60.14 28.11 -16.83
CA ARG A 3 58.91 28.11 -17.63
C ARG A 3 57.71 28.19 -16.69
N THR A 4 56.99 29.30 -16.73
CA THR A 4 55.73 29.49 -16.02
C THR A 4 54.61 28.72 -16.76
N LEU A 5 54.12 27.64 -16.15
CA LEU A 5 52.94 26.93 -16.61
C LEU A 5 51.70 27.83 -16.41
N ARG A 6 51.09 28.28 -17.51
CA ARG A 6 49.86 29.10 -17.47
C ARG A 6 48.66 28.21 -17.08
N PRO A 7 47.84 28.56 -16.07
CA PRO A 7 46.68 27.77 -15.62
C PRO A 7 45.46 27.82 -16.57
N ARG A 8 45.63 28.29 -17.81
CA ARG A 8 44.55 28.49 -18.80
C ARG A 8 43.79 27.22 -19.24
N PRO A 9 44.38 26.03 -19.38
CA PRO A 9 43.62 24.85 -19.83
C PRO A 9 42.69 24.29 -18.74
N LEU A 10 42.99 24.50 -17.47
CA LEU A 10 42.20 24.00 -16.33
C LEU A 10 40.91 24.82 -16.11
N LEU A 11 40.99 26.14 -16.27
CA LEU A 11 39.82 27.03 -16.19
C LEU A 11 38.84 26.83 -17.36
N LEU A 12 39.36 26.54 -18.57
CA LEU A 12 38.52 26.26 -19.75
C LEU A 12 37.80 24.91 -19.63
N ALA A 13 38.46 23.91 -19.04
CA ALA A 13 37.83 22.61 -18.78
C ALA A 13 36.70 22.72 -17.74
N CYS A 14 36.90 23.50 -16.66
CA CYS A 14 35.89 23.71 -15.62
C CYS A 14 34.65 24.48 -16.13
N THR A 15 34.81 25.49 -16.99
CA THR A 15 33.67 26.23 -17.57
C THR A 15 32.92 25.40 -18.61
N LEU A 16 33.61 24.57 -19.39
CA LEU A 16 32.98 23.63 -20.32
C LEU A 16 32.16 22.56 -19.57
N THR A 17 32.68 22.03 -18.45
CA THR A 17 31.94 21.10 -17.59
C THR A 17 30.74 21.73 -16.90
N ALA A 18 30.80 23.02 -16.55
CA ALA A 18 29.66 23.76 -15.98
C ALA A 18 28.56 24.03 -17.02
N GLY A 19 28.92 24.23 -18.29
CA GLY A 19 27.95 24.32 -19.40
C GLY A 19 27.30 22.99 -19.80
N LEU A 20 27.88 21.86 -19.38
CA LEU A 20 27.36 20.51 -19.59
C LEU A 20 26.46 20.01 -18.44
N ALA A 21 26.22 20.83 -17.41
CA ALA A 21 25.18 20.56 -16.42
C ALA A 21 23.80 20.72 -17.10
N GLY A 22 23.38 19.66 -17.79
CA GLY A 22 22.21 19.70 -18.66
C GLY A 22 20.94 20.17 -17.93
N CYS A 23 20.18 21.04 -18.58
CA CYS A 23 18.94 21.62 -18.06
C CYS A 23 17.92 20.52 -17.69
N ASN A 24 17.20 20.73 -16.59
CA ASN A 24 15.98 19.99 -16.28
C ASN A 24 14.76 20.86 -16.65
N LEU A 25 13.85 20.33 -17.46
CA LEU A 25 12.66 21.03 -17.95
C LEU A 25 11.38 20.71 -17.17
N ALA A 26 11.46 19.89 -16.12
CA ALA A 26 10.33 19.65 -15.23
C ALA A 26 9.90 20.95 -14.52
N PRO A 27 8.59 21.18 -14.33
CA PRO A 27 8.11 22.28 -13.51
C PRO A 27 8.57 22.11 -12.06
N GLU A 28 8.80 23.23 -11.38
CA GLU A 28 9.05 23.24 -9.94
C GLU A 28 7.85 22.63 -9.22
N HIS A 29 8.11 21.69 -8.33
CA HIS A 29 7.07 21.05 -7.54
C HIS A 29 6.56 22.02 -6.46
N ARG A 30 5.24 22.21 -6.41
CA ARG A 30 4.56 23.02 -5.39
C ARG A 30 3.39 22.21 -4.84
N THR A 31 3.40 21.97 -3.53
CA THR A 31 2.29 21.31 -2.85
C THR A 31 1.08 22.25 -2.84
N PRO A 32 -0.10 21.82 -3.34
CA PRO A 32 -1.30 22.63 -3.31
C PRO A 32 -1.69 23.00 -1.86
N PRO A 33 -2.29 24.18 -1.63
CA PRO A 33 -2.82 24.52 -0.31
C PRO A 33 -3.91 23.51 0.10
N LEU A 34 -3.91 23.13 1.37
CA LEU A 34 -4.87 22.20 1.94
C LEU A 34 -6.28 22.84 2.00
N PRO A 35 -7.30 22.30 1.31
CA PRO A 35 -8.66 22.84 1.32
C PRO A 35 -9.44 22.35 2.56
N VAL A 36 -8.83 22.41 3.75
CA VAL A 36 -9.42 21.94 5.01
C VAL A 36 -9.23 22.96 6.14
N PRO A 37 -10.08 22.95 7.17
CA PRO A 37 -9.88 23.75 8.38
C PRO A 37 -8.54 23.45 9.06
N ALA A 38 -8.00 24.41 9.81
CA ALA A 38 -6.73 24.25 10.53
C ALA A 38 -6.78 23.15 11.61
N ASP A 39 -7.93 23.01 12.28
CA ASP A 39 -8.15 22.05 13.36
C ASP A 39 -9.40 21.21 13.11
N ILE A 40 -9.36 19.95 13.58
CA ILE A 40 -10.53 19.08 13.64
C ILE A 40 -11.20 19.30 14.99
N THR A 41 -12.30 20.03 15.01
CA THR A 41 -13.16 20.16 16.19
C THR A 41 -14.28 19.13 16.12
N ALA A 42 -14.43 18.32 17.16
CA ALA A 42 -15.64 17.52 17.32
C ALA A 42 -16.81 18.48 17.55
N THR A 43 -17.68 18.64 16.57
CA THR A 43 -18.95 19.36 16.73
C THR A 43 -19.82 18.58 17.70
N GLY A 44 -19.69 18.86 19.01
CA GLY A 44 -20.47 18.15 20.04
C GLY A 44 -20.18 18.45 21.51
N SER A 45 -19.15 19.22 21.89
CA SER A 45 -18.97 19.57 23.31
C SER A 45 -18.30 20.93 23.51
N SER A 46 -19.09 21.90 23.94
CA SER A 46 -18.67 23.22 24.35
C SER A 46 -17.75 23.15 25.59
N GLY A 47 -16.56 23.75 25.49
CA GLY A 47 -15.92 24.44 26.62
C GLY A 47 -14.72 23.80 27.31
N ALA A 48 -13.53 23.85 26.68
CA ALA A 48 -12.22 24.06 27.33
C ALA A 48 -11.15 24.33 26.25
N PRO A 49 -10.12 25.16 26.50
CA PRO A 49 -8.97 25.27 25.59
C PRO A 49 -8.16 23.99 25.69
N ALA A 50 -8.14 23.21 24.62
CA ALA A 50 -7.41 21.96 24.60
C ALA A 50 -5.91 22.19 24.37
N VAL A 51 -5.10 21.49 25.15
CA VAL A 51 -3.65 21.45 25.02
C VAL A 51 -3.28 20.49 23.88
N LEU A 52 -2.38 20.92 22.99
CA LEU A 52 -1.90 20.14 21.85
C LEU A 52 -0.94 19.04 22.29
N ALA A 53 -1.10 17.84 21.74
CA ALA A 53 -0.10 16.77 21.85
C ALA A 53 1.15 17.13 21.02
N ASP A 54 2.34 16.84 21.55
CA ASP A 54 3.60 17.02 20.82
C ASP A 54 3.88 15.85 19.85
N GLN A 55 4.90 16.03 19.01
CA GLN A 55 5.24 15.08 17.95
C GLN A 55 5.64 13.69 18.52
N ALA A 56 6.23 13.64 19.72
CA ALA A 56 6.62 12.40 20.39
C ALA A 56 5.40 11.65 20.97
N GLY A 57 4.36 12.37 21.43
CA GLY A 57 3.10 11.78 21.91
C GLY A 57 2.26 11.16 20.79
N LEU A 58 2.29 11.72 19.58
CA LEU A 58 1.64 11.14 18.38
C LEU A 58 2.35 9.89 17.88
N ASP A 59 3.69 9.86 17.94
CA ASP A 59 4.50 8.72 17.48
C ASP A 59 4.38 7.49 18.42
N VAL A 60 4.14 7.69 19.73
CA VAL A 60 4.03 6.61 20.75
C VAL A 60 2.63 5.98 20.83
N ALA A 61 1.56 6.72 20.56
CA ALA A 61 0.21 6.13 20.47
C ALA A 61 0.02 5.24 19.23
N GLN A 62 0.81 5.48 18.16
CA GLN A 62 0.57 4.98 16.80
C GLN A 62 1.05 3.56 16.49
N ALA A 63 1.91 2.92 17.30
CA ALA A 63 2.46 1.60 16.95
C ALA A 63 1.66 0.39 17.45
N LEU A 64 0.35 0.53 17.72
CA LEU A 64 -0.63 -0.42 18.31
C LEU A 64 -0.96 -0.21 19.80
N GLN A 65 -0.45 0.82 20.47
CA GLN A 65 -0.81 1.09 21.89
C GLN A 65 -2.26 1.55 22.07
N TRP A 66 -2.90 2.02 21.00
CA TRP A 66 -4.33 2.26 20.97
C TRP A 66 -5.15 0.96 21.01
N VAL A 67 -4.56 -0.21 20.72
CA VAL A 67 -5.20 -1.52 20.91
C VAL A 67 -4.85 -2.03 22.30
N GLN A 68 -5.79 -1.93 23.23
CA GLN A 68 -5.58 -2.29 24.63
C GLN A 68 -5.71 -3.80 24.88
N SER A 69 -6.52 -4.51 24.08
CA SER A 69 -6.73 -5.96 24.22
C SER A 69 -5.49 -6.77 23.78
N PRO A 70 -4.83 -7.54 24.67
CA PRO A 70 -3.70 -8.39 24.28
C PRO A 70 -4.05 -9.46 23.24
N PRO A 71 -5.16 -10.22 23.36
CA PRO A 71 -5.57 -11.17 22.32
C PRO A 71 -5.76 -10.50 20.97
N LEU A 72 -6.37 -9.32 20.92
CA LEU A 72 -6.57 -8.58 19.67
C LEU A 72 -5.24 -8.16 19.03
N ARG A 73 -4.27 -7.68 19.82
CA ARG A 73 -2.93 -7.35 19.30
C ARG A 73 -2.25 -8.56 18.66
N GLU A 74 -2.42 -9.73 19.26
CA GLU A 74 -1.81 -10.97 18.75
C GLU A 74 -2.49 -11.45 17.46
N VAL A 75 -3.82 -11.33 17.36
CA VAL A 75 -4.56 -11.59 16.10
C VAL A 75 -4.15 -10.61 15.00
N ILE A 76 -3.96 -9.33 15.32
CA ILE A 76 -3.44 -8.33 14.37
C ILE A 76 -2.03 -8.72 13.90
N ALA A 77 -1.15 -9.14 14.81
CA ALA A 77 0.20 -9.59 14.46
C ALA A 77 0.18 -10.82 13.54
N LEU A 78 -0.73 -11.78 13.81
CA LEU A 78 -0.94 -12.93 12.92
C LEU A 78 -1.37 -12.49 11.52
N ALA A 79 -2.32 -11.55 11.42
CA ALA A 79 -2.78 -11.02 10.13
C ALA A 79 -1.68 -10.30 9.36
N LEU A 80 -0.90 -9.43 10.03
CA LEU A 80 0.23 -8.73 9.42
C LEU A 80 1.30 -9.68 8.87
N THR A 81 1.36 -10.91 9.38
CA THR A 81 2.32 -11.94 8.97
C THR A 81 1.78 -12.83 7.84
N HIS A 82 0.50 -13.20 7.88
CA HIS A 82 -0.04 -14.27 7.04
C HIS A 82 -1.05 -13.81 5.97
N ASN A 83 -1.59 -12.59 6.08
CA ASN A 83 -2.58 -12.07 5.15
C ASN A 83 -2.01 -11.98 3.72
N ARG A 84 -2.76 -12.49 2.74
CA ARG A 84 -2.29 -12.62 1.35
C ARG A 84 -2.37 -11.31 0.59
N ASP A 85 -3.33 -10.45 0.88
CA ASP A 85 -3.45 -9.14 0.23
C ASP A 85 -2.29 -8.21 0.62
N LEU A 86 -1.88 -8.24 1.89
CA LEU A 86 -0.69 -7.52 2.35
C LEU A 86 0.58 -8.05 1.68
N ARG A 87 0.69 -9.38 1.48
CA ARG A 87 1.82 -9.96 0.73
C ARG A 87 1.82 -9.51 -0.73
N VAL A 88 0.67 -9.48 -1.39
CA VAL A 88 0.55 -8.91 -2.75
C VAL A 88 0.99 -7.44 -2.77
N ALA A 89 0.63 -6.65 -1.76
CA ALA A 89 1.06 -5.26 -1.65
C ALA A 89 2.59 -5.13 -1.49
N VAL A 90 3.25 -6.04 -0.75
CA VAL A 90 4.71 -6.10 -0.66
C VAL A 90 5.35 -6.47 -2.00
N GLU A 91 4.84 -7.49 -2.70
CA GLU A 91 5.36 -7.89 -4.01
C GLU A 91 5.18 -6.78 -5.06
N ASN A 92 4.12 -5.99 -4.96
CA ASN A 92 3.92 -4.82 -5.82
C ASN A 92 5.02 -3.77 -5.65
N ILE A 93 5.62 -3.63 -4.46
CA ILE A 93 6.80 -2.77 -4.24
C ILE A 93 8.00 -3.33 -4.98
N GLU A 94 8.27 -4.63 -4.87
CA GLU A 94 9.41 -5.24 -5.57
C GLU A 94 9.25 -5.17 -7.09
N ARG A 95 8.02 -5.33 -7.61
CA ARG A 95 7.71 -5.06 -9.02
C ARG A 95 8.00 -3.61 -9.39
N ALA A 96 7.56 -2.64 -8.59
CA ALA A 96 7.80 -1.22 -8.85
C ALA A 96 9.30 -0.87 -8.76
N ARG A 97 10.04 -1.48 -7.82
CA ARG A 97 11.49 -1.38 -7.67
C ARG A 97 12.22 -1.91 -8.91
N ALA A 98 11.82 -3.08 -9.39
CA ALA A 98 12.38 -3.68 -10.60
C ALA A 98 12.11 -2.81 -11.84
N GLN A 99 10.90 -2.28 -11.98
CA GLN A 99 10.55 -1.33 -13.04
C GLN A 99 11.39 -0.05 -12.96
N TYR A 100 11.57 0.51 -11.77
CA TYR A 100 12.48 1.63 -11.54
C TYR A 100 13.93 1.28 -11.91
N GLY A 101 14.39 0.06 -11.59
CA GLY A 101 15.70 -0.45 -11.97
C GLY A 101 15.91 -0.48 -13.50
N ILE A 102 14.92 -0.98 -14.25
CA ILE A 102 14.93 -0.98 -15.73
C ILE A 102 15.02 0.45 -16.27
N THR A 103 14.17 1.35 -15.78
CA THR A 103 14.20 2.76 -16.20
C THR A 103 15.53 3.43 -15.80
N SER A 104 16.10 3.09 -14.66
CA SER A 104 17.41 3.58 -14.20
C SER A 104 18.57 3.13 -15.08
N ALA A 105 18.50 1.91 -15.61
CA ALA A 105 19.51 1.38 -16.53
C ALA A 105 19.57 2.18 -17.83
N SER A 106 18.46 2.78 -18.28
CA SER A 106 18.42 3.61 -19.49
C SER A 106 19.29 4.88 -19.43
N ARG A 107 19.78 5.28 -18.24
CA ARG A 107 20.77 6.37 -18.10
C ARG A 107 22.15 5.99 -18.59
N TRP A 108 22.42 4.69 -18.76
CA TRP A 108 23.71 4.16 -19.14
C TRP A 108 23.65 3.52 -20.54
N PRO A 109 24.76 3.55 -21.30
CA PRO A 109 24.81 2.85 -22.58
C PRO A 109 24.71 1.34 -22.35
N THR A 110 23.85 0.68 -23.13
CA THR A 110 23.76 -0.79 -23.13
C THR A 110 24.83 -1.37 -24.06
N LEU A 111 25.77 -2.13 -23.51
CA LEU A 111 26.81 -2.80 -24.27
C LEU A 111 26.29 -4.16 -24.78
N ASN A 112 26.31 -4.35 -26.09
CA ASN A 112 25.86 -5.55 -26.76
C ASN A 112 27.01 -6.20 -27.54
N GLY A 113 27.07 -7.53 -27.55
CA GLY A 113 27.85 -8.29 -28.52
C GLY A 113 27.00 -8.65 -29.72
N GLN A 114 27.47 -8.30 -30.92
CA GLN A 114 26.75 -8.55 -32.17
C GLN A 114 27.64 -9.36 -33.12
N LEU A 115 27.07 -10.42 -33.67
CA LEU A 115 27.61 -11.17 -34.80
C LEU A 115 26.59 -11.09 -35.94
N GLN A 116 26.99 -10.53 -37.07
CA GLN A 116 26.08 -10.31 -38.20
C GLN A 116 26.75 -10.70 -39.52
N GLY A 117 26.08 -11.53 -40.31
CA GLY A 117 26.46 -11.88 -41.68
C GLY A 117 25.45 -11.34 -42.68
N SER A 118 25.92 -10.72 -43.76
CA SER A 118 25.08 -10.30 -44.89
C SER A 118 25.64 -10.86 -46.20
N ARG A 119 24.74 -11.33 -47.07
CA ARG A 119 25.05 -11.76 -48.43
C ARG A 119 23.98 -11.21 -49.36
N SER A 120 24.39 -10.46 -50.37
CA SER A 120 23.47 -9.88 -51.35
C SER A 120 24.02 -10.03 -52.75
N ARG A 121 23.14 -10.13 -53.74
CA ARG A 121 23.48 -10.13 -55.16
C ARG A 121 22.93 -8.86 -55.79
N SER A 122 23.81 -8.06 -56.38
CA SER A 122 23.42 -6.91 -57.18
C SER A 122 23.30 -7.33 -58.64
N ALA A 123 22.22 -6.89 -59.31
CA ALA A 123 22.08 -7.03 -60.75
C ALA A 123 23.14 -6.18 -61.46
N ALA A 124 23.47 -6.55 -62.71
CA ALA A 124 24.49 -5.87 -63.50
C ALA A 124 24.20 -4.36 -63.61
N GLU A 125 22.93 -4.00 -63.79
CA GLU A 125 22.44 -2.62 -63.94
C GLU A 125 22.59 -1.75 -62.68
N LEU A 126 22.72 -2.37 -61.50
CA LEU A 126 22.92 -1.68 -60.21
C LEU A 126 24.37 -1.80 -59.69
N SER A 127 25.25 -2.48 -60.42
CA SER A 127 26.65 -2.70 -60.01
C SER A 127 27.55 -1.62 -60.62
N SER A 128 28.57 -1.18 -59.88
CA SER A 128 29.57 -0.24 -60.39
C SER A 128 30.45 -0.83 -61.50
N SER A 129 30.48 -2.17 -61.64
CA SER A 129 31.26 -2.90 -62.65
C SER A 129 30.45 -3.30 -63.89
N GLY A 130 29.14 -3.03 -63.95
CA GLY A 130 28.26 -3.46 -65.04
C GLY A 130 28.07 -4.98 -65.17
N GLN A 131 28.39 -5.75 -64.12
CA GLN A 131 28.25 -7.20 -64.06
C GLN A 131 27.60 -7.63 -62.75
N SER A 132 26.82 -8.72 -62.78
CA SER A 132 26.18 -9.19 -61.55
C SER A 132 27.23 -9.60 -60.52
N GLN A 133 27.19 -8.99 -59.34
CA GLN A 133 28.15 -9.20 -58.27
C GLN A 133 27.47 -9.73 -57.01
N VAL A 134 28.11 -10.68 -56.34
CA VAL A 134 27.72 -11.14 -55.00
C VAL A 134 28.64 -10.49 -53.98
N SER A 135 28.06 -9.80 -53.00
CA SER A 135 28.75 -9.23 -51.86
C SER A 135 28.49 -10.08 -50.62
N GLN A 136 29.53 -10.34 -49.84
CA GLN A 136 29.45 -11.04 -48.56
C GLN A 136 30.25 -10.26 -47.52
N GLN A 137 29.67 -10.13 -46.32
CA GLN A 137 30.33 -9.52 -45.18
C GLN A 137 29.86 -10.18 -43.88
N ILE A 138 30.80 -10.56 -43.03
CA ILE A 138 30.57 -11.02 -41.67
C ILE A 138 31.22 -10.01 -40.73
N THR A 139 30.53 -9.55 -39.71
CA THR A 139 31.04 -8.61 -38.72
C THR A 139 30.79 -9.15 -37.32
N ALA A 140 31.81 -9.12 -36.47
CA ALA A 140 31.72 -9.42 -35.05
C ALA A 140 32.17 -8.17 -34.28
N GLN A 141 31.31 -7.62 -33.43
CA GLN A 141 31.57 -6.36 -32.74
C GLN A 141 30.94 -6.30 -31.36
N LEU A 142 31.58 -5.55 -30.46
CA LEU A 142 30.96 -5.01 -29.26
C LEU A 142 30.49 -3.59 -29.60
N ALA A 143 29.22 -3.31 -29.34
CA ALA A 143 28.62 -2.04 -29.69
C ALA A 143 27.61 -1.59 -28.63
N PHE A 144 27.49 -0.28 -28.47
CA PHE A 144 26.26 0.31 -27.95
C PHE A 144 25.64 1.14 -29.05
N THR A 145 24.35 0.91 -29.28
CA THR A 145 23.58 1.55 -30.34
C THR A 145 22.56 2.46 -29.71
N SER A 146 22.38 3.64 -30.28
CA SER A 146 21.32 4.57 -29.88
C SER A 146 21.33 4.97 -28.40
N TYR A 147 22.50 5.10 -27.77
CA TYR A 147 22.60 5.65 -26.41
C TYR A 147 22.26 7.14 -26.44
N GLU A 148 21.27 7.57 -25.66
CA GLU A 148 20.88 8.98 -25.62
C GLU A 148 21.75 9.76 -24.64
N LEU A 149 22.40 10.82 -25.13
CA LEU A 149 23.06 11.81 -24.29
C LEU A 149 22.01 12.76 -23.72
N ASP A 150 21.71 12.60 -22.44
CA ASP A 150 20.62 13.32 -21.77
C ASP A 150 20.98 14.77 -21.42
N LEU A 151 21.06 15.64 -22.43
CA LEU A 151 21.36 17.07 -22.27
C LEU A 151 20.16 17.86 -21.71
N TRP A 152 18.95 17.51 -22.13
CA TRP A 152 17.70 18.22 -21.80
C TRP A 152 16.92 17.61 -20.62
N GLY A 153 17.48 16.56 -20.00
CA GLY A 153 16.90 15.91 -18.84
C GLY A 153 15.71 15.00 -19.16
N ARG A 154 15.52 14.53 -20.40
CA ARG A 154 14.43 13.62 -20.78
C ARG A 154 14.53 12.30 -20.01
N VAL A 155 15.71 11.65 -20.05
CA VAL A 155 15.94 10.36 -19.40
C VAL A 155 15.96 10.52 -17.88
N ARG A 156 16.58 11.59 -17.37
CA ARG A 156 16.52 11.95 -15.94
C ARG A 156 15.09 12.14 -15.43
N ASN A 157 14.23 12.81 -16.18
CA ASN A 157 12.83 13.01 -15.80
C ASN A 157 11.99 11.72 -15.87
N LEU A 158 12.21 10.86 -16.86
CA LEU A 158 11.58 9.54 -16.88
C LEU A 158 12.03 8.68 -15.68
N ASN A 159 13.30 8.80 -15.28
CA ASN A 159 13.82 8.14 -14.09
C ASN A 159 13.18 8.68 -12.80
N GLU A 160 13.06 10.00 -12.68
CA GLU A 160 12.38 10.64 -11.55
C GLU A 160 10.91 10.23 -11.47
N ALA A 161 10.19 10.18 -12.60
CA ALA A 161 8.82 9.69 -12.64
C ALA A 161 8.71 8.24 -12.13
N ALA A 162 9.61 7.36 -12.57
CA ALA A 162 9.66 5.97 -12.10
C ALA A 162 10.04 5.85 -10.62
N LEU A 163 10.92 6.72 -10.11
CA LEU A 163 11.26 6.78 -8.68
C LEU A 163 10.03 7.16 -7.85
N GLN A 164 9.31 8.20 -8.26
CA GLN A 164 8.11 8.64 -7.55
C GLN A 164 7.00 7.58 -7.59
N GLN A 165 6.84 6.83 -8.69
CA GLN A 165 5.94 5.68 -8.75
C GLN A 165 6.35 4.53 -7.82
N PHE A 166 7.66 4.29 -7.65
CA PHE A 166 8.16 3.35 -6.66
C PHE A 166 7.83 3.81 -5.22
N LEU A 167 8.10 5.06 -4.87
CA LEU A 167 7.77 5.62 -3.55
C LEU A 167 6.25 5.63 -3.28
N GLN A 168 5.45 5.90 -4.32
CA GLN A 168 3.99 5.77 -4.25
C GLN A 168 3.57 4.35 -3.86
N SER A 169 4.24 3.32 -4.39
CA SER A 169 3.93 1.92 -4.04
C SER A 169 4.23 1.59 -2.58
N GLU A 170 5.26 2.21 -1.99
CA GLU A 170 5.58 2.04 -0.57
C GLU A 170 4.49 2.62 0.34
N GLU A 171 3.96 3.80 -0.01
CA GLU A 171 2.85 4.42 0.73
C GLU A 171 1.54 3.65 0.52
N ASN A 172 1.28 3.10 -0.68
CA ASN A 172 0.13 2.22 -0.91
C ASN A 172 0.17 0.97 -0.02
N ARG A 173 1.35 0.35 0.19
CA ARG A 173 1.50 -0.77 1.13
C ARG A 173 1.14 -0.34 2.56
N ARG A 174 1.56 0.85 3.00
CA ARG A 174 1.20 1.36 4.33
C ARG A 174 -0.32 1.57 4.45
N SER A 175 -0.99 2.08 3.42
CA SER A 175 -2.46 2.16 3.40
C SER A 175 -3.13 0.79 3.54
N VAL A 176 -2.67 -0.21 2.77
CA VAL A 176 -3.18 -1.59 2.87
C VAL A 176 -2.95 -2.16 4.27
N GLN A 177 -1.79 -1.92 4.86
CA GLN A 177 -1.47 -2.34 6.22
C GLN A 177 -2.41 -1.73 7.26
N ILE A 178 -2.67 -0.41 7.18
CA ILE A 178 -3.60 0.28 8.09
C ILE A 178 -5.03 -0.25 7.91
N GLY A 179 -5.48 -0.45 6.66
CA GLY A 179 -6.78 -1.04 6.35
C GLY A 179 -6.95 -2.43 6.96
N LEU A 180 -5.95 -3.31 6.78
CA LEU A 180 -5.95 -4.65 7.36
C LEU A 180 -6.05 -4.62 8.90
N VAL A 181 -5.31 -3.74 9.57
CA VAL A 181 -5.40 -3.59 11.03
C VAL A 181 -6.81 -3.19 11.46
N ALA A 182 -7.44 -2.26 10.75
CA ALA A 182 -8.80 -1.83 11.03
C ALA A 182 -9.84 -2.95 10.77
N ASP A 183 -9.71 -3.66 9.65
CA ASP A 183 -10.61 -4.76 9.29
C ASP A 183 -10.53 -5.92 10.29
N VAL A 184 -9.33 -6.29 10.74
CA VAL A 184 -9.12 -7.31 11.77
C VAL A 184 -9.71 -6.87 13.10
N ALA A 185 -9.48 -5.62 13.51
CA ALA A 185 -10.06 -5.08 14.75
C ALA A 185 -11.59 -5.09 14.71
N ASN A 186 -12.19 -4.66 13.61
CA ASN A 186 -13.64 -4.70 13.42
C ASN A 186 -14.17 -6.14 13.46
N ALA A 187 -13.59 -7.06 12.70
CA ALA A 187 -14.04 -8.44 12.67
C ALA A 187 -13.95 -9.13 14.05
N TRP A 188 -12.87 -8.87 14.79
CA TRP A 188 -12.71 -9.40 16.14
C TRP A 188 -13.72 -8.81 17.12
N LEU A 189 -14.00 -7.50 17.04
CA LEU A 189 -15.00 -6.83 17.88
C LEU A 189 -16.43 -7.25 17.54
N THR A 190 -16.74 -7.47 16.26
CA THR A 190 -18.02 -8.05 15.81
C THR A 190 -18.20 -9.44 16.40
N LEU A 191 -17.18 -10.30 16.29
CA LEU A 191 -17.22 -11.63 16.89
C LEU A 191 -17.42 -11.56 18.42
N ALA A 192 -16.79 -10.62 19.11
CA ALA A 192 -17.00 -10.42 20.56
C ALA A 192 -18.45 -10.04 20.87
N ALA A 193 -19.04 -9.12 20.08
CA ALA A 193 -20.42 -8.68 20.24
C ALA A 193 -21.43 -9.80 19.97
N ASP A 194 -21.21 -10.61 18.94
CA ASP A 194 -22.12 -11.70 18.58
C ASP A 194 -21.99 -12.90 19.54
N GLN A 195 -20.84 -13.09 20.17
CA GLN A 195 -20.72 -14.03 21.29
C GLN A 195 -21.48 -13.56 22.53
N ALA A 196 -21.42 -12.27 22.87
CA ALA A 196 -22.23 -11.69 23.92
C ALA A 196 -23.74 -11.87 23.65
N ARG A 197 -24.17 -11.65 22.40
CA ARG A 197 -25.57 -11.91 21.98
C ARG A 197 -25.95 -13.37 22.09
N LEU A 198 -25.08 -14.29 21.69
CA LEU A 198 -25.31 -15.72 21.85
C LEU A 198 -25.48 -16.10 23.33
N GLN A 199 -24.64 -15.55 24.22
CA GLN A 199 -24.76 -15.78 25.65
C GLN A 199 -26.08 -15.24 26.20
N LEU A 200 -26.44 -14.00 25.84
CA LEU A 200 -27.73 -13.40 26.20
C LEU A 200 -28.93 -14.23 25.73
N ALA A 201 -28.87 -14.77 24.50
CA ALA A 201 -29.93 -15.63 23.96
C ALA A 201 -30.05 -16.94 24.76
N ARG A 202 -28.94 -17.54 25.18
CA ARG A 202 -28.93 -18.74 26.05
C ARG A 202 -29.51 -18.47 27.42
N ASP A 203 -29.14 -17.34 28.04
CA ASP A 203 -29.67 -16.94 29.35
C ASP A 203 -31.16 -16.62 29.28
N THR A 204 -31.58 -16.00 28.18
CA THR A 204 -33.00 -15.77 27.87
C THR A 204 -33.74 -17.08 27.71
N LEU A 205 -33.23 -18.02 26.91
CA LEU A 205 -33.84 -19.34 26.73
C LEU A 205 -34.01 -20.07 28.07
N SER A 206 -32.96 -20.13 28.90
CA SER A 206 -33.04 -20.74 30.23
C SER A 206 -34.11 -20.11 31.11
N SER A 207 -34.24 -18.78 31.06
CA SER A 207 -35.25 -18.04 31.81
C SER A 207 -36.66 -18.31 31.30
N ARG A 208 -36.85 -18.39 29.98
CA ARG A 208 -38.14 -18.73 29.35
C ARG A 208 -38.57 -20.17 29.63
N GLU A 209 -37.64 -21.11 29.64
CA GLU A 209 -37.93 -22.51 29.98
C GLU A 209 -38.43 -22.65 31.41
N LYS A 210 -37.79 -21.97 32.38
CA LYS A 210 -38.26 -21.93 33.77
C LYS A 210 -39.66 -21.31 33.89
N ALA A 211 -39.92 -20.22 33.18
CA ALA A 211 -41.23 -19.57 33.18
C ALA A 211 -42.33 -20.45 32.55
N PHE A 212 -42.00 -21.16 31.46
CA PHE A 212 -42.89 -22.12 30.83
C PHE A 212 -43.20 -23.30 31.75
N ASP A 213 -42.22 -23.84 32.46
CA ASP A 213 -42.42 -24.93 33.42
C ASP A 213 -43.32 -24.53 34.59
N LEU A 214 -43.13 -23.32 35.13
CA LEU A 214 -44.03 -22.76 36.15
C LEU A 214 -45.46 -22.62 35.62
N THR A 215 -45.62 -22.03 34.43
CA THR A 215 -46.92 -21.84 33.77
C THR A 215 -47.60 -23.19 33.50
N ARG A 216 -46.83 -24.20 33.11
CA ARG A 216 -47.31 -25.57 32.89
C ARG A 216 -47.83 -26.22 34.16
N GLN A 217 -47.15 -26.00 35.30
CA GLN A 217 -47.63 -26.47 36.60
C GLN A 217 -48.92 -25.76 37.02
N MET A 218 -48.97 -24.43 36.89
CA MET A 218 -50.17 -23.64 37.18
C MET A 218 -51.35 -24.09 36.31
N HIS A 219 -51.13 -24.37 35.03
CA HIS A 219 -52.18 -24.83 34.11
C HIS A 219 -52.72 -26.21 34.52
N ARG A 220 -51.86 -27.14 34.92
CA ARG A 220 -52.27 -28.46 35.43
C ARG A 220 -53.13 -28.37 36.69
N LEU A 221 -52.90 -27.35 37.51
CA LEU A 221 -53.70 -27.05 38.71
C LEU A 221 -54.96 -26.22 38.40
N GLY A 222 -55.20 -25.86 37.14
CA GLY A 222 -56.34 -25.04 36.72
C GLY A 222 -56.22 -23.54 37.03
N ALA A 223 -55.04 -23.07 37.44
CA ALA A 223 -54.79 -21.68 37.86
C ALA A 223 -54.45 -20.71 36.71
N THR A 224 -54.27 -21.22 35.48
CA THR A 224 -54.07 -20.39 34.28
C THR A 224 -54.68 -21.06 33.05
N SER A 225 -54.90 -20.31 31.97
CA SER A 225 -55.55 -20.80 30.75
C SER A 225 -54.58 -21.47 29.78
N GLY A 226 -55.11 -22.33 28.90
CA GLY A 226 -54.32 -22.96 27.83
C GLY A 226 -53.72 -21.94 26.85
N LEU A 227 -54.34 -20.77 26.68
CA LEU A 227 -53.80 -19.66 25.89
C LEU A 227 -52.48 -19.14 26.50
N VAL A 228 -52.43 -18.92 27.81
CA VAL A 228 -51.22 -18.45 28.50
C VAL A 228 -50.10 -19.50 28.42
N LEU A 229 -50.44 -20.79 28.51
CA LEU A 229 -49.48 -21.88 28.31
C LEU A 229 -48.88 -21.86 26.90
N ALA A 230 -49.72 -21.76 25.87
CA ALA A 230 -49.29 -21.70 24.47
C ALA A 230 -48.45 -20.46 24.17
N GLN A 231 -48.81 -19.30 24.74
CA GLN A 231 -48.03 -18.07 24.63
C GLN A 231 -46.63 -18.23 25.26
N ASN A 232 -46.53 -18.82 26.45
CA ASN A 232 -45.23 -19.07 27.08
C ASN A 232 -44.39 -20.08 26.26
N GLN A 233 -45.02 -21.12 25.71
CA GLN A 233 -44.34 -22.06 24.82
C GLN A 233 -43.76 -21.35 23.59
N ALA A 234 -44.53 -20.48 22.94
CA ALA A 234 -44.06 -19.69 21.81
C ALA A 234 -42.82 -18.86 22.17
N THR A 235 -42.77 -18.25 23.36
CA THR A 235 -41.57 -17.50 23.78
C THR A 235 -40.32 -18.36 23.98
N VAL A 236 -40.48 -19.63 24.38
CA VAL A 236 -39.36 -20.59 24.45
C VAL A 236 -38.87 -20.92 23.06
N GLU A 237 -39.78 -21.22 22.12
CA GLU A 237 -39.37 -21.56 20.75
C GLU A 237 -38.74 -20.39 20.01
N THR A 238 -39.20 -19.15 20.23
CA THR A 238 -38.50 -17.94 19.74
C THR A 238 -37.09 -17.87 20.28
N ALA A 239 -36.89 -18.02 21.59
CA ALA A 239 -35.56 -17.97 22.20
C ALA A 239 -34.65 -19.11 21.71
N ARG A 240 -35.19 -20.31 21.42
CA ARG A 240 -34.41 -21.39 20.76
C ARG A 240 -33.98 -21.00 19.35
N GLY A 241 -34.87 -20.35 18.59
CA GLY A 241 -34.55 -19.80 17.28
C GLY A 241 -33.40 -18.79 17.34
N ASP A 242 -33.44 -17.88 18.31
CA ASP A 242 -32.39 -16.87 18.51
C ASP A 242 -31.04 -17.51 18.85
N VAL A 243 -31.01 -18.52 19.74
CA VAL A 243 -29.78 -19.27 20.05
C VAL A 243 -29.19 -19.92 18.80
N ALA A 244 -30.02 -20.53 17.95
CA ALA A 244 -29.55 -21.14 16.71
C ALA A 244 -29.00 -20.08 15.73
N ALA A 245 -29.70 -18.96 15.57
CA ALA A 245 -29.30 -17.86 14.70
C ALA A 245 -27.94 -17.25 15.12
N TYR A 246 -27.79 -16.91 16.41
CA TYR A 246 -26.53 -16.35 16.90
C TYR A 246 -25.39 -17.36 16.93
N THR A 247 -25.68 -18.66 17.06
CA THR A 247 -24.66 -19.70 16.90
C THR A 247 -24.09 -19.69 15.48
N ALA A 248 -24.95 -19.57 14.46
CA ALA A 248 -24.51 -19.47 13.07
C ALA A 248 -23.75 -18.17 12.77
N GLN A 249 -24.20 -17.05 13.36
CA GLN A 249 -23.53 -15.75 13.21
C GLN A 249 -22.09 -15.80 13.76
N VAL A 250 -21.90 -16.33 14.97
CA VAL A 250 -20.57 -16.50 15.58
C VAL A 250 -19.62 -17.31 14.69
N GLN A 251 -20.12 -18.34 14.00
CA GLN A 251 -19.29 -19.11 13.06
C GLN A 251 -18.95 -18.31 11.80
N THR A 252 -19.88 -17.48 11.32
CA THR A 252 -19.65 -16.59 10.18
C THR A 252 -18.56 -15.56 10.51
N ASP A 253 -18.61 -14.96 11.69
CA ASP A 253 -17.62 -13.97 12.12
C ASP A 253 -16.23 -14.62 12.34
N ARG A 254 -16.19 -15.84 12.89
CA ARG A 254 -14.96 -16.65 12.98
C ARG A 254 -14.35 -16.90 11.60
N ASN A 255 -15.16 -17.27 10.61
CA ASN A 255 -14.69 -17.50 9.25
C ASN A 255 -14.16 -16.22 8.60
N ALA A 256 -14.82 -15.09 8.81
CA ALA A 256 -14.36 -13.78 8.33
C ALA A 256 -13.00 -13.40 8.95
N LEU A 257 -12.82 -13.64 10.25
CA LEU A 257 -11.55 -13.39 10.95
C LEU A 257 -10.42 -14.30 10.42
N VAL A 258 -10.70 -15.58 10.18
CA VAL A 258 -9.74 -16.52 9.59
C VAL A 258 -9.30 -16.08 8.19
N LEU A 259 -10.23 -15.57 7.37
CA LEU A 259 -9.93 -15.03 6.05
C LEU A 259 -8.98 -13.83 6.13
N LEU A 260 -9.28 -12.87 7.01
CA LEU A 260 -8.46 -11.66 7.21
C LEU A 260 -7.08 -11.99 7.77
N VAL A 261 -6.98 -12.94 8.70
CA VAL A 261 -5.67 -13.40 9.22
C VAL A 261 -4.88 -14.15 8.15
N GLY A 262 -5.56 -14.84 7.22
CA GLY A 262 -4.92 -15.68 6.21
C GLY A 262 -4.51 -17.06 6.73
N GLY A 263 -5.14 -17.51 7.83
CA GLY A 263 -4.86 -18.76 8.51
C GLY A 263 -5.77 -18.99 9.73
N THR A 264 -5.69 -20.17 10.33
CA THR A 264 -6.48 -20.51 11.53
C THR A 264 -6.07 -19.65 12.72
N VAL A 265 -7.05 -19.07 13.42
CA VAL A 265 -6.83 -18.30 14.65
C VAL A 265 -6.95 -19.26 15.85
N PRO A 266 -5.95 -19.33 16.75
CA PRO A 266 -6.04 -20.13 17.97
C PRO A 266 -7.26 -19.73 18.81
N ASP A 267 -8.00 -20.71 19.34
CA ASP A 267 -9.20 -20.45 20.14
C ASP A 267 -8.93 -19.58 21.38
N ALA A 268 -7.71 -19.64 21.93
CA ALA A 268 -7.28 -18.81 23.06
C ALA A 268 -7.22 -17.30 22.74
N LEU A 269 -7.15 -16.93 21.46
CA LEU A 269 -7.08 -15.53 21.00
C LEU A 269 -8.43 -14.99 20.54
N LEU A 270 -9.44 -15.85 20.44
CA LEU A 270 -10.79 -15.44 20.11
C LEU A 270 -11.42 -14.76 21.32
N PRO A 271 -12.26 -13.74 21.11
CA PRO A 271 -12.98 -13.13 22.20
C PRO A 271 -13.91 -14.17 22.84
N GLN A 272 -14.40 -13.83 24.03
CA GLN A 272 -15.43 -14.52 24.80
C GLN A 272 -16.61 -13.57 25.06
N ALA A 273 -17.73 -14.09 25.57
CA ALA A 273 -18.95 -13.31 25.77
C ALA A 273 -18.79 -12.15 26.78
N ASP A 274 -17.84 -12.25 27.70
CA ASP A 274 -17.50 -11.25 28.71
C ASP A 274 -16.43 -10.25 28.26
N THR A 275 -15.82 -10.46 27.09
CA THR A 275 -14.68 -9.67 26.59
C THR A 275 -14.99 -8.19 26.41
N LEU A 276 -16.26 -7.84 26.17
CA LEU A 276 -16.72 -6.45 26.05
C LEU A 276 -17.23 -5.85 27.37
N TYR A 277 -17.32 -6.65 28.45
CA TYR A 277 -17.97 -6.28 29.71
C TYR A 277 -17.01 -6.31 30.91
N GLY A 278 -15.68 -6.33 30.67
CA GLY A 278 -14.66 -6.44 31.71
C GLY A 278 -14.80 -5.42 32.84
N ASP A 279 -14.75 -5.94 34.07
CA ASP A 279 -15.03 -5.32 35.37
C ASP A 279 -13.99 -4.26 35.80
N ASP A 280 -14.49 -3.34 36.62
CA ASP A 280 -13.89 -2.10 37.11
C ASP A 280 -12.72 -2.32 38.10
N GLY A 281 -11.53 -2.63 37.60
CA GLY A 281 -10.29 -2.64 38.37
C GLY A 281 -9.49 -1.33 38.25
N ALA A 282 -9.80 -0.31 39.06
CA ALA A 282 -9.02 0.90 39.41
C ALA A 282 -8.39 1.80 38.31
N ASN A 283 -8.30 1.39 37.03
CA ASN A 283 -7.69 2.13 35.92
C ASN A 283 -8.50 1.95 34.61
N GLY A 284 -9.82 2.16 34.71
CA GLY A 284 -10.81 1.76 33.72
C GLY A 284 -10.53 2.16 32.26
N SER A 285 -10.65 1.16 31.38
CA SER A 285 -11.61 1.22 30.28
C SER A 285 -11.89 -0.21 29.79
N PRO A 286 -13.16 -0.69 29.74
CA PRO A 286 -13.55 -2.01 29.21
C PRO A 286 -13.39 -2.11 27.68
N THR A 287 -12.64 -1.19 27.09
CA THR A 287 -12.63 -0.94 25.66
C THR A 287 -11.37 -1.57 25.10
N ALA A 288 -11.52 -2.49 24.14
CA ALA A 288 -10.39 -3.06 23.41
C ALA A 288 -9.52 -1.99 22.72
N LEU A 289 -10.04 -0.76 22.58
CA LEU A 289 -9.44 0.39 21.92
C LEU A 289 -9.35 1.60 22.87
N GLN A 290 -8.29 2.38 22.76
CA GLN A 290 -8.11 3.65 23.46
C GLN A 290 -8.95 4.76 22.82
N ASN A 291 -9.52 5.65 23.63
CA ASN A 291 -10.12 6.89 23.12
C ASN A 291 -9.04 7.80 22.53
N LEU A 292 -9.31 8.36 21.35
CA LEU A 292 -8.40 9.30 20.70
C LEU A 292 -8.45 10.68 21.40
N PRO A 293 -7.29 11.32 21.63
CA PRO A 293 -7.26 12.70 22.11
C PRO A 293 -7.82 13.63 21.01
N VAL A 294 -8.80 14.46 21.38
CA VAL A 294 -9.37 15.51 20.53
C VAL A 294 -9.13 16.84 21.26
N PRO A 295 -8.71 17.92 20.57
CA PRO A 295 -8.61 18.13 19.13
C PRO A 295 -7.31 17.63 18.51
N LEU A 296 -7.37 17.37 17.20
CA LEU A 296 -6.22 17.00 16.38
C LEU A 296 -5.93 18.09 15.35
N PRO A 297 -4.66 18.47 15.14
CA PRO A 297 -4.31 19.42 14.10
C PRO A 297 -4.51 18.78 12.72
N SER A 298 -4.92 19.58 11.74
CA SER A 298 -5.10 19.11 10.34
C SER A 298 -3.81 18.60 9.70
N SER A 299 -2.63 18.95 10.25
CA SER A 299 -1.33 18.41 9.85
C SER A 299 -1.22 16.88 9.97
N VAL A 300 -2.05 16.25 10.82
CA VAL A 300 -2.15 14.78 10.90
C VAL A 300 -2.55 14.16 9.55
N LEU A 301 -3.30 14.88 8.72
CA LEU A 301 -3.66 14.42 7.37
C LEU A 301 -2.42 14.21 6.50
N LEU A 302 -1.35 15.00 6.68
CA LEU A 302 -0.09 14.84 5.96
C LEU A 302 0.67 13.56 6.36
N GLY A 303 0.30 12.96 7.48
CA GLY A 303 0.77 11.64 7.90
C GLY A 303 0.09 10.49 7.18
N ARG A 304 -1.05 10.71 6.53
CA ARG A 304 -1.82 9.62 5.91
C ARG A 304 -1.11 9.09 4.65
N PRO A 305 -0.89 7.77 4.55
CA PRO A 305 -0.18 7.21 3.40
C PRO A 305 -0.92 7.38 2.06
N ASP A 306 -2.25 7.46 2.05
CA ASP A 306 -3.03 7.74 0.84
C ASP A 306 -2.75 9.16 0.30
N ILE A 307 -2.61 10.16 1.16
CA ILE A 307 -2.25 11.53 0.80
C ILE A 307 -0.79 11.59 0.31
N ARG A 308 0.14 10.89 0.98
CA ARG A 308 1.54 10.81 0.53
C ARG A 308 1.67 10.09 -0.82
N SER A 309 0.90 9.03 -1.04
CA SER A 309 0.80 8.35 -2.34
C SER A 309 0.31 9.29 -3.44
N ALA A 310 -0.72 10.09 -3.17
CA ALA A 310 -1.21 11.10 -4.11
C ALA A 310 -0.14 12.18 -4.42
N GLU A 311 0.62 12.61 -3.42
CA GLU A 311 1.73 13.55 -3.61
C GLU A 311 2.86 12.97 -4.48
N HIS A 312 3.24 11.71 -4.25
CA HIS A 312 4.21 11.02 -5.12
C HIS A 312 3.69 10.90 -6.57
N ASN A 313 2.42 10.60 -6.75
CA ASN A 313 1.81 10.58 -8.09
C ASN A 313 1.87 11.97 -8.76
N LEU A 314 1.57 13.04 -8.02
CA LEU A 314 1.69 14.41 -8.51
C LEU A 314 3.12 14.73 -8.96
N ARG A 315 4.13 14.33 -8.17
CA ARG A 315 5.55 14.49 -8.52
C ARG A 315 5.93 13.68 -9.76
N ALA A 316 5.43 12.45 -9.89
CA ALA A 316 5.66 11.63 -11.08
C ALA A 316 5.10 12.30 -12.35
N MET A 317 3.91 12.90 -12.26
CA MET A 317 3.30 13.63 -13.37
C MET A 317 4.07 14.91 -13.72
N ALA A 318 4.57 15.64 -12.72
CA ALA A 318 5.45 16.78 -12.95
C ALA A 318 6.73 16.38 -13.70
N ALA A 319 7.36 15.26 -13.31
CA ALA A 319 8.52 14.73 -14.02
C ALA A 319 8.17 14.34 -15.48
N ASN A 320 7.02 13.72 -15.72
CA ASN A 320 6.54 13.42 -17.08
C ASN A 320 6.38 14.67 -17.95
N ILE A 321 5.94 15.81 -17.39
CA ILE A 321 5.91 17.09 -18.10
C ILE A 321 7.32 17.50 -18.54
N GLY A 322 8.32 17.32 -17.67
CA GLY A 322 9.72 17.59 -17.99
C GLY A 322 10.23 16.72 -19.15
N ALA A 323 9.92 15.42 -19.13
CA ALA A 323 10.24 14.52 -20.24
C ALA A 323 9.55 14.91 -21.55
N ALA A 324 8.28 15.32 -21.50
CA ALA A 324 7.53 15.77 -22.67
C ALA A 324 8.07 17.09 -23.24
N ARG A 325 8.46 18.04 -22.39
CA ARG A 325 9.12 19.29 -22.82
C ARG A 325 10.48 19.01 -23.44
N ALA A 326 11.26 18.09 -22.86
CA ALA A 326 12.56 17.70 -23.41
C ALA A 326 12.45 17.05 -24.80
N ALA A 327 11.32 16.39 -25.11
CA ALA A 327 11.06 15.83 -26.45
C ALA A 327 10.85 16.89 -27.54
N MET A 328 10.66 18.18 -27.18
CA MET A 328 10.63 19.28 -28.14
C MET A 328 12.04 19.74 -28.56
N PHE A 329 13.09 19.24 -27.90
CA PHE A 329 14.49 19.53 -28.21
C PHE A 329 15.16 18.38 -28.98
N PRO A 330 16.27 18.63 -29.70
CA PRO A 330 16.96 17.58 -30.43
C PRO A 330 17.46 16.46 -29.52
N ALA A 331 17.09 15.22 -29.84
CA ALA A 331 17.65 14.04 -29.20
C ALA A 331 19.01 13.71 -29.83
N ILE A 332 20.07 13.68 -29.01
CA ILE A 332 21.41 13.29 -29.46
C ILE A 332 21.61 11.82 -29.12
N SER A 333 21.67 10.98 -30.15
CA SER A 333 21.99 9.56 -30.01
C SER A 333 23.43 9.28 -30.39
N LEU A 334 24.11 8.48 -29.57
CA LEU A 334 25.47 8.02 -29.77
C LEU A 334 25.45 6.53 -30.11
N THR A 335 26.06 6.19 -31.24
CA THR A 335 26.35 4.81 -31.61
C THR A 335 27.85 4.67 -31.72
N ALA A 336 28.43 3.72 -30.99
CA ALA A 336 29.83 3.37 -31.11
C ALA A 336 29.98 1.85 -31.11
N SER A 337 30.95 1.37 -31.89
CA SER A 337 31.25 -0.05 -31.98
C SER A 337 32.75 -0.26 -32.16
N VAL A 338 33.22 -1.41 -31.70
CA VAL A 338 34.58 -1.89 -31.92
C VAL A 338 34.51 -3.38 -32.26
N GLY A 339 35.20 -3.79 -33.32
CA GLY A 339 35.10 -5.15 -33.83
C GLY A 339 35.90 -5.39 -35.09
N SER A 340 35.65 -6.53 -35.73
CA SER A 340 36.31 -6.97 -36.96
C SER A 340 35.29 -7.42 -38.00
N GLY A 341 35.58 -7.17 -39.28
CA GLY A 341 34.79 -7.66 -40.40
C GLY A 341 35.62 -8.59 -41.31
N SER A 342 34.98 -9.63 -41.87
CA SER A 342 35.53 -10.57 -42.85
C SER A 342 34.65 -10.62 -44.09
N ARG A 343 35.25 -10.90 -45.25
CA ARG A 343 34.54 -11.23 -46.51
C ARG A 343 34.48 -12.73 -46.79
N GLU A 344 35.13 -13.52 -45.94
CA GLU A 344 35.24 -14.97 -46.03
C GLU A 344 34.56 -15.60 -44.82
N LEU A 345 33.95 -16.77 -45.04
CA LEU A 345 33.37 -17.62 -44.00
C LEU A 345 34.47 -18.36 -43.23
#